data_AF-B4JG55-F1
#
_entry.id   AF-B4JG55-F1
#
_cell.length_a   1.000
_cell.length_b   1.000
_cell.length_c   1.000
_cell.angle_alpha   90.00
_cell.angle_beta   90.00
_cell.angle_gamma   90.00
#
_symmetry.space_group_name_H-M   'P 1'
#
loop_
_entity.id
_entity.type
_entity.pdbx_description
1 polymer ?
#
loop_
_entity_poly.entity_id
_entity_poly.type
_entity_poly.pdbx_seq_one_letter_code
_entity_poly.pdbx_strand_id
1 'polypeptide(L)' 'MNFSWFGIFVFAMIAALVSASTCPSPFKSEKGLCTAQRTIRGECPSGSTYKINVNACVFGG' A
#
# COMPACT_ATOMS: atom_id res chain seq x y z
N MET A 1 -5.25 19.31 35.92
CA MET A 1 -4.30 19.29 34.80
C MET A 1 -4.91 18.49 33.66
N ASN A 2 -5.06 19.11 32.49
CA ASN A 2 -5.84 18.58 31.38
C ASN A 2 -5.03 17.53 30.58
N PHE A 3 -5.25 16.24 30.86
CA PHE A 3 -4.66 15.11 30.11
C PHE A 3 -5.18 14.96 28.66
N SER A 4 -6.07 15.86 28.23
CA SER A 4 -6.71 15.84 26.92
C SER A 4 -5.70 15.93 25.75
N TRP A 5 -4.57 16.62 25.95
CA TRP A 5 -3.50 16.71 24.94
C TRP A 5 -2.83 15.36 24.66
N PHE A 6 -2.70 14.51 25.67
CA PHE A 6 -2.05 13.21 25.53
C PHE A 6 -2.89 12.27 24.65
N GLY A 7 -4.21 12.32 24.79
CA GLY A 7 -5.15 11.57 23.93
C GLY A 7 -5.04 11.96 22.46
N ILE A 8 -4.95 13.28 22.18
CA ILE A 8 -4.79 13.79 20.81
C ILE A 8 -3.46 13.31 20.21
N PHE A 9 -2.39 13.32 21.01
CA PHE A 9 -1.06 12.88 20.57
C PHE A 9 -1.02 11.38 20.22
N VAL A 10 -1.66 10.55 21.05
CA VAL A 10 -1.78 9.11 20.80
C VAL A 10 -2.62 8.83 19.55
N PHE A 11 -3.73 9.54 19.37
CA PHE A 11 -4.59 9.38 18.20
C PHE A 11 -3.88 9.76 16.89
N ALA A 12 -3.08 10.84 16.92
CA ALA A 12 -2.27 11.26 15.78
C ALA A 12 -1.20 10.22 15.39
N MET A 13 -0.55 9.58 16.37
CA MET A 13 0.39 8.48 16.09
C MET A 13 -0.29 7.26 15.45
N ILE A 14 -1.48 6.90 15.91
CA ILE A 14 -2.23 5.75 15.37
C ILE A 14 -2.70 6.05 13.94
N ALA A 15 -3.20 7.26 13.67
CA ALA A 15 -3.61 7.68 12.33
C ALA A 15 -2.45 7.69 11.31
N ALA A 16 -1.25 8.05 11.77
CA ALA A 16 -0.04 8.01 10.93
C ALA A 16 0.36 6.57 10.57
N LEU A 17 0.15 5.60 11.47
CA LEU A 17 0.43 4.17 11.20
C LEU A 17 -0.56 3.55 10.20
N VAL A 18 -1.84 3.94 10.24
CA VAL A 18 -2.86 3.44 9.31
C VAL A 18 -2.67 4.00 7.89
N SER A 19 -1.99 5.15 7.76
CA SER A 19 -1.69 5.77 6.47
C SER A 19 -0.49 5.13 5.75
N ALA A 20 0.13 4.10 6.33
CA ALA A 20 1.18 3.32 5.69
C ALA A 20 0.58 2.47 4.55
N SER A 21 0.41 3.09 3.38
CA SER A 21 0.20 2.49 2.05
C SER A 21 -0.41 1.08 2.08
N THR A 22 -1.69 0.99 2.41
CA THR A 22 -2.46 -0.25 2.35
C THR A 22 -2.72 -0.61 0.89
N CYS A 23 -1.80 -1.35 0.29
CA CYS A 23 -2.02 -1.92 -1.03
C CYS A 23 -3.19 -2.91 -0.99
N PRO A 24 -4.11 -2.87 -1.96
CA PRO A 24 -5.21 -3.83 -2.02
C PRO A 24 -4.63 -5.24 -2.24
N SER A 25 -5.14 -6.25 -1.52
CA SER A 25 -4.77 -7.64 -1.81
C SER A 25 -5.19 -8.01 -3.25
N PRO A 26 -4.36 -8.69 -4.06
CA PRO A 26 -3.11 -9.40 -3.74
C PRO A 26 -1.81 -8.59 -3.90
N PHE A 27 -1.89 -7.26 -4.02
CA PHE A 27 -0.73 -6.40 -4.23
C PHE A 27 0.03 -6.15 -2.91
N LYS A 28 1.35 -6.23 -2.97
CA LYS A 28 2.28 -5.91 -1.88
C LYS A 28 2.86 -4.51 -2.11
N SER A 29 3.08 -3.77 -1.03
CA SER A 29 3.82 -2.51 -1.11
C SER A 29 5.31 -2.83 -1.28
N GLU A 30 5.85 -2.58 -2.46
CA GLU A 30 7.27 -2.77 -2.79
C GLU A 30 7.82 -1.47 -3.39
N LYS A 31 8.81 -0.88 -2.72
CA LYS A 31 9.43 0.41 -3.12
C LYS A 31 8.43 1.56 -3.25
N GLY A 32 7.38 1.58 -2.42
CA GLY A 32 6.36 2.63 -2.43
C GLY A 32 5.31 2.49 -3.55
N LEU A 33 5.34 1.37 -4.29
CA LEU A 33 4.37 1.03 -5.32
C LEU A 33 3.65 -0.26 -4.91
N CYS A 34 2.37 -0.39 -5.24
CA CYS A 34 1.63 -1.61 -5.01
C CYS A 34 1.90 -2.59 -6.16
N THR A 35 2.77 -3.58 -5.94
CA THR A 35 3.19 -4.57 -6.93
C THR A 35 2.55 -5.93 -6.66
N ALA A 36 2.20 -6.65 -7.72
CA ALA A 36 1.84 -8.07 -7.66
C ALA A 36 2.69 -8.86 -8.66
N GLN A 37 3.10 -10.07 -8.31
CA GLN A 37 3.73 -10.96 -9.28
C GLN A 37 2.74 -11.30 -10.39
N ARG A 38 3.25 -11.41 -11.62
CA ARG A 38 2.45 -11.97 -12.71
C ARG A 38 2.07 -13.41 -12.36
N THR A 39 0.80 -13.74 -12.55
CA THR A 39 0.39 -15.15 -12.48
C THR A 39 1.00 -15.91 -13.66
N ILE A 40 1.37 -17.17 -13.45
CA ILE A 40 2.06 -18.02 -14.44
C ILE A 40 1.24 -18.20 -15.74
N ARG A 41 -0.07 -17.89 -15.71
CA ARG A 41 -1.01 -18.19 -16.79
C ARG A 41 -1.77 -16.99 -17.35
N GLY A 42 -1.61 -15.78 -16.83
CA GLY A 42 -2.51 -14.69 -17.22
C GLY A 42 -2.00 -13.32 -16.84
N GLU A 43 -2.46 -12.36 -17.64
CA GLU A 43 -2.26 -10.92 -17.50
C GLU A 43 -2.34 -10.38 -16.07
N CYS A 44 -1.83 -9.15 -15.91
CA CYS A 44 -1.88 -8.47 -14.63
C CYS A 44 -3.32 -8.34 -14.12
N PRO A 45 -3.54 -8.44 -12.79
CA PRO A 45 -4.87 -8.29 -12.21
C PRO A 45 -5.50 -6.93 -12.58
N SER A 46 -6.84 -6.88 -12.63
CA SER A 46 -7.59 -5.68 -13.01
C SER A 46 -7.15 -4.44 -12.22
N GLY A 47 -6.93 -3.32 -12.92
CA GLY A 47 -6.44 -2.08 -12.32
C GLY A 47 -4.93 -2.02 -12.11
N SER A 48 -4.18 -3.00 -12.61
CA SER A 48 -2.72 -2.98 -12.61
C SER A 48 -2.10 -3.10 -13.99
N THR A 49 -0.98 -2.41 -14.19
CA THR A 49 -0.22 -2.40 -15.43
C THR A 49 1.10 -3.10 -15.22
N TYR A 50 1.46 -3.98 -16.15
CA TYR A 50 2.79 -4.60 -16.10
C TYR A 50 3.87 -3.56 -16.39
N LYS A 51 4.80 -3.39 -15.45
CA LYS A 51 5.99 -2.57 -15.65
C LYS A 51 7.19 -3.49 -15.79
N ILE A 52 7.80 -3.50 -16.98
CA ILE A 52 8.99 -4.31 -17.30
C ILE A 52 10.14 -4.00 -16.33
N ASN A 53 10.28 -2.73 -15.93
CA ASN A 53 11.35 -2.27 -15.04
C ASN A 53 11.37 -2.97 -13.66
N VAL A 54 10.21 -3.40 -13.16
CA VAL A 54 10.09 -4.14 -11.89
C VAL A 54 9.65 -5.58 -12.10
N ASN A 55 9.54 -6.03 -13.36
CA ASN A 55 9.03 -7.34 -13.76
C ASN A 55 7.75 -7.76 -13.00
N ALA A 56 6.89 -6.79 -12.68
CA ALA A 56 5.74 -6.96 -11.81
C ALA A 56 4.56 -6.09 -12.27
N CYS A 57 3.37 -6.45 -11.82
CA CYS A 57 2.13 -5.71 -12.07
C CYS A 57 2.00 -4.59 -11.03
N VAL A 58 1.98 -3.33 -11.46
CA VAL A 58 1.83 -2.16 -10.58
C VAL A 58 0.38 -1.69 -10.59
N PHE A 59 -0.25 -1.64 -9.43
CA PHE A 59 -1.62 -1.14 -9.25
C PHE A 59 -1.63 0.40 -9.25
N GLY A 60 -2.50 1.00 -10.05
CA GLY A 60 -2.70 2.46 -10.07
C GLY A 60 -1.56 3.29 -10.67
N GLY A 61 -0.81 2.77 -11.64
CA GLY A 61 0.29 3.49 -12.32
C GLY A 61 0.11 3.64 -13.82
#